data_AF-A0A2N5MCK3-F1
#
_entry.id   AF-A0A2N5MCK3-F1
#
_cell.length_a   1.000
_cell.length_b   1.000
_cell.length_c   1.000
_cell.angle_alpha   90.00
_cell.angle_beta   90.00
_cell.angle_gamma   90.00
#
_symmetry.space_group_name_H-M   'P 1'
#
loop_
_entity.id
_entity.type
_entity.pdbx_description
1 polymer ?
#
loop_
_entity_poly.entity_id
_entity_poly.type
_entity_poly.pdbx_seq_one_letter_code
_entity_poly.pdbx_strand_id
1 'polypeptide(L)'
;MHEYAFAQIGIDMYGTVQSQFNKTKPIPENKIKLGDLVFFTNYKPGASHVGMSIGNGQFINANNSGGISYSSVEDWKNRYPFLGFRRI
;
A
#
# COMPACT_ATOMS: atom_id res chain seq x y z
N MET A 1 10.03 10.44 5.16
CA MET A 1 8.75 10.90 5.70
C MET A 1 7.65 10.44 4.75
N HIS A 2 6.91 9.40 5.12
CA HIS A 2 5.75 8.86 4.36
C HIS A 2 4.43 9.22 5.05
N GLU A 3 4.49 10.08 6.05
CA GLU A 3 3.40 10.36 6.97
C GLU A 3 2.19 11.05 6.31
N TYR A 4 2.31 11.61 5.11
CA TYR A 4 1.33 12.59 4.63
C TYR A 4 0.11 12.04 3.87
N ALA A 5 0.15 10.81 3.36
CA ALA A 5 -0.89 10.34 2.43
C ALA A 5 -1.97 9.44 3.06
N PHE A 6 -1.80 8.95 4.29
CA PHE A 6 -2.80 8.09 4.97
C PHE A 6 -3.63 8.77 6.06
N ALA A 7 -3.36 10.04 6.35
CA ALA A 7 -4.15 10.80 7.33
C ALA A 7 -5.61 11.05 6.88
N GLN A 8 -5.93 10.89 5.58
CA GLN A 8 -7.27 11.20 5.05
C GLN A 8 -8.26 10.04 5.05
N ILE A 9 -7.85 8.81 5.39
CA ILE A 9 -8.72 7.62 5.34
C ILE A 9 -9.22 7.13 6.72
N GLY A 10 -9.02 7.91 7.79
CA GLY A 10 -9.57 7.61 9.11
C GLY A 10 -9.01 6.37 9.81
N ILE A 11 -7.95 5.77 9.25
CA ILE A 11 -7.22 4.65 9.85
C ILE A 11 -5.96 5.22 10.50
N ASP A 12 -5.75 4.90 11.77
CA ASP A 12 -4.63 5.35 12.62
C ASP A 12 -3.30 4.73 12.16
N MET A 13 -2.88 5.04 10.93
CA MET A 13 -1.68 4.55 10.26
C MET A 13 -0.49 5.48 10.50
N TYR A 14 -0.41 6.12 11.66
CA TYR A 14 0.77 6.90 12.04
C TYR A 14 2.00 5.99 12.15
N GLY A 15 3.11 6.47 11.59
CA GLY A 15 4.40 5.80 11.57
C GLY A 15 4.87 5.44 10.17
N THR A 16 6.03 4.79 10.09
CA THR A 16 6.64 4.41 8.82
C THR A 16 5.85 3.30 8.12
N VAL A 17 6.00 3.18 6.80
CA VAL A 17 5.41 2.09 6.00
C VAL A 17 5.83 0.71 6.52
N GLN A 18 7.05 0.59 7.04
CA GLN A 18 7.51 -0.62 7.71
C GLN A 18 6.70 -0.93 8.98
N SER A 19 6.36 0.07 9.79
CA SER A 19 5.50 -0.11 10.96
C SER A 19 4.10 -0.55 10.58
N GLN A 20 3.51 0.06 9.54
CA GLN A 20 2.19 -0.33 9.03
C GLN A 20 2.18 -1.76 8.49
N PHE A 21 3.22 -2.16 7.77
CA PHE A 21 3.40 -3.54 7.30
C PHE A 21 3.41 -4.54 8.48
N ASN A 22 4.10 -4.19 9.57
CA ASN A 22 4.19 -5.03 10.76
C ASN A 22 2.88 -5.09 11.57
N LYS A 23 2.05 -4.03 11.52
CA LYS A 23 0.75 -3.97 12.22
C LYS A 23 -0.38 -4.68 11.47
N THR A 24 -0.17 -5.04 10.21
CA THR A 24 -1.20 -5.63 9.33
C THR A 24 -0.92 -7.11 9.09
N LYS A 25 -1.96 -7.88 8.78
CA LYS A 25 -1.90 -9.32 8.51
C LYS A 25 -1.94 -9.60 7.01
N PRO A 26 -1.18 -10.58 6.50
CA PRO A 26 -1.17 -10.92 5.08
C PRO A 26 -2.54 -11.45 4.62
N ILE A 27 -2.91 -11.12 3.39
CA ILE A 27 -4.13 -11.58 2.72
C ILE A 27 -3.74 -12.29 1.42
N PRO A 28 -4.32 -13.46 1.13
CA PRO A 28 -4.25 -14.07 -0.20
C PRO A 28 -4.85 -13.14 -1.28
N GLU A 29 -4.26 -13.11 -2.48
CA GLU A 29 -4.72 -12.22 -3.56
C GLU A 29 -6.20 -12.43 -3.92
N ASN A 30 -6.70 -13.67 -3.85
CA ASN A 30 -8.09 -14.01 -4.11
C ASN A 30 -9.08 -13.62 -2.99
N LYS A 31 -8.60 -13.03 -1.89
CA LYS A 31 -9.41 -12.56 -0.75
C LYS A 31 -9.33 -11.04 -0.56
N ILE A 32 -8.73 -10.35 -1.52
CA ILE A 32 -8.63 -8.90 -1.48
C ILE A 32 -10.00 -8.25 -1.54
N LYS A 33 -10.15 -7.16 -0.80
CA LYS A 33 -11.32 -6.30 -0.76
C LYS A 33 -10.90 -4.85 -0.97
N LEU A 34 -11.86 -4.05 -1.39
CA LEU A 34 -11.79 -2.59 -1.30
C LEU A 34 -11.34 -2.16 0.10
N GLY A 35 -10.31 -1.31 0.16
CA GLY A 35 -9.74 -0.81 1.41
C GLY A 35 -8.54 -1.60 1.94
N ASP A 36 -8.22 -2.77 1.37
CA ASP A 36 -7.01 -3.51 1.75
C ASP A 36 -5.74 -2.78 1.32
N LEU A 37 -4.66 -2.99 2.07
CA LEU A 37 -3.39 -2.35 1.79
C LEU A 37 -2.55 -3.22 0.85
N VAL A 38 -1.84 -2.58 -0.06
CA VAL A 38 -0.89 -3.21 -0.98
C VAL A 38 0.50 -2.68 -0.67
N PHE A 39 1.49 -3.56 -0.49
CA PHE A 39 2.85 -3.16 -0.10
C PHE A 39 3.89 -3.54 -1.17
N PHE A 40 4.86 -2.64 -1.37
CA PHE A 40 5.99 -2.86 -2.27
C PHE A 40 7.30 -2.37 -1.66
N THR A 41 8.40 -2.80 -2.27
CA THR A 41 9.74 -2.23 -2.08
C THR A 41 10.07 -1.32 -3.26
N ASN A 42 10.24 0.00 -3.08
CA ASN A 42 10.50 0.92 -4.21
C ASN A 42 11.72 1.83 -4.05
N TYR A 43 12.11 2.25 -2.85
CA TYR A 43 13.30 3.10 -2.66
C TYR A 43 14.25 2.65 -1.54
N LYS A 44 13.83 1.74 -0.67
CA LYS A 44 14.70 1.13 0.36
C LYS A 44 14.32 -0.32 0.60
N PRO A 45 15.23 -1.18 1.08
CA PRO A 45 14.91 -2.55 1.47
C PRO A 45 13.75 -2.62 2.46
N GLY A 46 12.89 -3.63 2.29
CA GLY A 46 11.68 -3.82 3.09
C GLY A 46 10.51 -2.96 2.62
N ALA A 47 9.46 -2.90 3.45
CA ALA A 47 8.24 -2.19 3.12
C ALA A 47 8.51 -0.69 3.04
N SER A 48 8.50 -0.17 1.81
CA SER A 48 8.83 1.21 1.48
C SER A 48 7.75 1.89 0.63
N HIS A 49 6.84 1.14 0.01
CA HIS A 49 5.62 1.72 -0.55
C HIS A 49 4.39 1.04 0.02
N VAL A 50 3.32 1.80 0.13
CA VAL A 50 1.99 1.31 0.48
C VAL A 50 0.96 2.05 -0.36
N GLY A 51 -0.09 1.35 -0.73
CA GLY A 51 -1.28 1.92 -1.33
C GLY A 51 -2.53 1.22 -0.82
N MET A 52 -3.69 1.68 -1.26
CA MET A 52 -4.97 1.09 -0.89
C MET A 52 -5.66 0.51 -2.12
N SER A 53 -6.02 -0.77 -2.06
CA SER A 53 -6.78 -1.42 -3.12
C SER A 53 -8.16 -0.80 -3.25
N ILE A 54 -8.54 -0.53 -4.50
CA ILE A 54 -9.86 -0.05 -4.88
C ILE A 54 -10.65 -1.09 -5.70
N GLY A 55 -10.23 -2.37 -5.64
CA GLY A 55 -10.80 -3.44 -6.45
C GLY A 55 -10.26 -3.49 -7.87
N ASN A 56 -10.69 -4.50 -8.65
CA ASN A 56 -10.31 -4.73 -10.04
C ASN A 56 -8.78 -4.71 -10.32
N GLY A 57 -7.98 -5.17 -9.35
CA GLY A 57 -6.52 -5.13 -9.48
C GLY A 57 -5.92 -3.73 -9.46
N GLN A 58 -6.69 -2.71 -9.08
CA GLN A 58 -6.25 -1.33 -8.98
C GLN A 58 -6.06 -0.91 -7.53
N PHE A 59 -5.21 0.09 -7.34
CA PHE A 59 -4.96 0.69 -6.05
C PHE A 59 -4.63 2.18 -6.17
N ILE A 60 -4.88 2.91 -5.09
CA ILE A 60 -4.49 4.30 -4.93
C ILE A 60 -3.05 4.34 -4.39
N ASN A 61 -2.18 5.06 -5.10
CA ASN A 61 -0.86 5.42 -4.61
C ASN A 61 -0.95 6.55 -3.60
N ALA A 62 -0.25 6.34 -2.50
CA ALA A 62 -0.06 7.30 -1.45
C ALA A 62 1.36 7.88 -1.54
N ASN A 63 1.67 8.61 -2.63
CA ASN A 63 2.99 9.20 -2.86
C ASN A 63 3.15 10.56 -2.18
N ASN A 64 4.38 10.86 -1.77
CA ASN A 64 4.80 12.05 -1.02
C ASN A 64 4.47 13.42 -1.64
N SER A 65 4.01 13.48 -2.90
CA SER A 65 3.79 14.74 -3.63
C SER A 65 2.35 15.26 -3.55
N GLY A 66 1.48 14.69 -2.70
CA GLY A 66 0.11 15.16 -2.49
C GLY A 66 -0.88 14.84 -3.63
N GLY A 67 -0.45 14.06 -4.63
CA GLY A 67 -1.33 13.60 -5.71
C GLY A 67 -1.87 12.21 -5.44
N ILE A 68 -3.18 12.06 -5.33
CA ILE A 68 -3.85 10.76 -5.41
C ILE A 68 -3.73 10.27 -6.86
N SER A 69 -3.03 9.17 -7.08
CA SER A 69 -2.97 8.53 -8.41
C SER A 69 -3.43 7.08 -8.34
N TYR A 70 -4.08 6.63 -9.40
CA TYR A 70 -4.51 5.25 -9.54
C TYR A 70 -3.44 4.45 -10.28
N SER A 71 -3.23 3.20 -9.89
CA SER A 71 -2.30 2.30 -10.55
C SER A 71 -2.80 0.86 -10.54
N SER A 72 -2.38 0.10 -11.56
CA SER A 72 -2.56 -1.35 -11.60
C SER A 72 -1.54 -2.02 -10.68
N VAL A 73 -2.00 -2.97 -9.87
CA VAL A 73 -1.14 -3.81 -9.04
C VAL A 73 -0.21 -4.65 -9.92
N GLU A 74 -0.71 -5.18 -11.03
CA GLU A 74 0.08 -6.01 -11.95
C GLU A 74 1.24 -5.22 -12.57
N ASP A 75 0.97 -4.00 -13.05
CA ASP A 75 2.01 -3.11 -13.58
C ASP A 75 3.07 -2.77 -12.54
N TRP A 76 2.66 -2.62 -11.28
CA TRP A 76 3.58 -2.36 -10.18
C TRP A 76 4.38 -3.60 -9.78
N LYS A 77 3.78 -4.79 -9.78
CA LYS A 77 4.49 -6.07 -9.56
C LYS A 77 5.61 -6.26 -10.59
N ASN A 78 5.40 -5.79 -11.82
CA ASN A 78 6.40 -5.85 -12.89
C ASN A 78 7.56 -4.87 -12.70
N ARG A 79 7.39 -3.81 -11.90
CA ARG A 79 8.40 -2.76 -11.68
C ARG A 79 9.09 -2.84 -10.32
N TYR A 80 8.39 -3.37 -9.32
CA TYR A 80 8.80 -3.32 -7.93
C TYR A 80 8.56 -4.66 -7.23
N PRO A 81 9.46 -5.09 -6.33
CA PRO A 81 9.22 -6.25 -5.49
C PRO A 81 7.93 -6.11 -4.69
N PHE A 82 7.00 -7.03 -4.93
CA PHE A 82 5.71 -7.10 -4.26
C PHE A 82 5.83 -7.79 -2.91
N LEU A 83 5.31 -7.15 -1.86
CA LEU A 83 5.37 -7.66 -0.49
C LEU A 83 4.05 -8.26 -0.01
N GLY A 84 3.02 -8.22 -0.85
CA GLY A 84 1.71 -8.79 -0.55
C GLY A 84 0.64 -7.77 -0.23
N PHE A 85 -0.60 -8.27 -0.21
CA PHE A 85 -1.75 -7.56 0.31
C PHE A 85 -1.90 -7.80 1.80
N ARG A 86 -2.35 -6.79 2.55
CA ARG A 86 -2.52 -6.87 4.01
C ARG A 86 -3.75 -6.11 4.51
N ARG A 87 -4.34 -6.60 5.61
CA ARG A 87 -5.48 -5.97 6.31
C ARG A 87 -5.12 -5.76 7.77
N ILE A 88 -5.70 -4.73 8.39
CA ILE A 88 -5.66 -4.50 9.83
C ILE A 88 -6.50 -5.57 10.55
#